data_AF-A0A7G8V6J6-F1
#
_entry.id   AF-A0A7G8V6J6-F1
#
_cell.length_a   1.000
_cell.length_b   1.000
_cell.length_c   1.000
_cell.angle_alpha   90.00
_cell.angle_beta   90.00
_cell.angle_gamma   90.00
#
_symmetry.space_group_name_H-M   'P 1'
#
loop_
_entity.id
_entity.type
_entity.pdbx_description
1 polymer ?
#
loop_
_entity_poly.entity_id
_entity_poly.type
_entity_poly.pdbx_seq_one_letter_code
_entity_poly.pdbx_strand_id
1 'polypeptide(L)'
;MYKKSLTLGLFALLSVSAIAQNPLQQGAWRAALLRNDGNKIIFNLDVQQQKGKTVFYIVNHPEKMLADDVTIVKDSVFINMPVFESAFRLKIISKDSLSGTWIRKTTSKDIVMPFTATTKQAYRFPAVNGNASENADGKWKIDFIKATGSEREAIGQFSQKGNQVTGSILTLSGDYRYLSGIVTGDSLQLSTFDGIHAMVFTGKINKGNITDGNVYSGAVSTEKWTARKDDNAALSTQQVTKLKEGEDGSLNFSFPDLDGRQVSIKDKRFKDKVVIIQLMGSWCPNCMDETAFLSEYYNKNKQKGIEILGLAYEYSTDVKRSTASLRKFQKRFGVNYPLLITPTTVSDSLNTEKTLPQLTKIKVFPTTLILDKSGKVTEITTDFYGPGTGDYYTKYKAAFEKKIEELLAK
;
A
#
# COMPACT_ATOMS: atom_id res chain seq x y z
N MET A 1 -56.01 24.35 66.93
CA MET A 1 -55.51 22.99 66.63
C MET A 1 -54.98 22.97 65.20
N TYR A 2 -53.65 22.99 65.05
CA TYR A 2 -52.95 22.95 63.75
C TYR A 2 -53.03 21.52 63.17
N LYS A 3 -53.58 21.36 61.97
CA LYS A 3 -53.37 20.17 61.14
C LYS A 3 -52.40 20.53 60.02
N LYS A 4 -51.16 20.02 60.10
CA LYS A 4 -50.18 20.05 59.01
C LYS A 4 -50.54 18.92 58.04
N SER A 5 -50.96 19.26 56.82
CA SER A 5 -51.03 18.31 55.71
C SER A 5 -49.65 18.19 55.07
N LEU A 6 -49.12 16.97 55.05
CA LEU A 6 -47.83 16.63 54.45
C LEU A 6 -48.07 16.24 52.99
N THR A 7 -47.73 17.12 52.05
CA THR A 7 -47.78 16.81 50.62
C THR A 7 -46.48 16.13 50.22
N LEU A 8 -46.52 14.81 49.98
CA LEU A 8 -45.39 14.03 49.50
C LEU A 8 -45.28 14.20 47.97
N GLY A 9 -44.29 14.96 47.51
CA GLY A 9 -43.99 15.12 46.08
C GLY A 9 -43.26 13.89 45.54
N LEU A 10 -43.88 13.17 44.60
CA LEU A 10 -43.29 12.04 43.90
C LEU A 10 -42.34 12.56 42.81
N PHE A 11 -41.03 12.59 43.08
CA PHE A 11 -40.02 12.86 42.05
C PHE A 11 -39.85 11.61 41.18
N ALA A 12 -40.43 11.62 39.97
CA ALA A 12 -40.16 10.62 38.95
C ALA A 12 -38.76 10.84 38.38
N LEU A 13 -37.80 10.04 38.84
CA LEU A 13 -36.48 9.90 38.23
C LEU A 13 -36.64 9.25 36.85
N LEU A 14 -36.64 10.08 35.80
CA LEU A 14 -36.43 9.63 34.42
C LEU A 14 -34.99 9.11 34.30
N SER A 15 -34.80 7.82 34.53
CA SER A 15 -33.57 7.12 34.18
C SER A 15 -33.44 7.11 32.65
N VAL A 16 -32.62 8.01 32.12
CA VAL A 16 -32.14 7.92 30.74
C VAL A 16 -31.20 6.71 30.69
N SER A 17 -31.75 5.54 30.39
CA SER A 17 -30.96 4.36 30.05
C SER A 17 -30.21 4.68 28.76
N ALA A 18 -28.96 5.12 28.88
CA ALA A 18 -28.04 5.16 27.76
C ALA A 18 -27.93 3.72 27.24
N ILE A 19 -28.61 3.43 26.13
CA ILE A 19 -28.47 2.16 25.43
C ILE A 19 -26.99 2.07 25.06
N ALA A 20 -26.24 1.21 25.73
CA ALA A 20 -24.87 0.92 25.38
C ALA A 20 -24.84 0.52 23.90
N GLN A 21 -24.16 1.32 23.08
CA GLN A 21 -23.84 0.92 21.70
C GLN A 21 -23.21 -0.47 21.78
N ASN A 22 -23.80 -1.46 21.10
CA ASN A 22 -23.24 -2.82 21.07
C ASN A 22 -21.79 -2.75 20.59
N PRO A 23 -20.79 -2.90 21.48
CA PRO A 23 -19.42 -2.73 21.07
C PRO A 23 -19.06 -3.93 20.21
N LEU A 24 -18.37 -3.67 19.09
CA LEU A 24 -17.76 -4.74 18.31
C LEU A 24 -16.82 -5.54 19.20
N GLN A 25 -16.86 -6.86 19.05
CA GLN A 25 -15.96 -7.75 19.77
C GLN A 25 -14.51 -7.40 19.41
N GLN A 26 -13.70 -7.18 20.45
CA GLN A 26 -12.27 -6.92 20.30
C GLN A 26 -11.51 -8.21 19.92
N GLY A 27 -10.34 -8.04 19.32
CA GLY A 27 -9.43 -9.11 18.92
C GLY A 27 -9.51 -9.42 17.43
N ALA A 28 -9.11 -10.64 17.08
CA ALA A 28 -8.91 -11.05 15.68
C ALA A 28 -10.22 -11.37 14.94
N TRP A 29 -10.32 -10.88 13.72
CA TRP A 29 -11.40 -11.14 12.78
C TRP A 29 -10.83 -11.68 11.47
N ARG A 30 -11.60 -12.53 10.81
CA ARG A 30 -11.37 -12.89 9.41
C ARG A 30 -12.33 -12.11 8.55
N ALA A 31 -11.78 -11.40 7.58
CA ALA A 31 -12.47 -10.60 6.60
C ALA A 31 -12.40 -11.24 5.21
N ALA A 32 -13.39 -10.95 4.37
CA ALA A 32 -13.46 -11.40 3.00
C ALA A 32 -14.03 -10.29 2.11
N LEU A 33 -13.35 -10.00 1.00
CA LEU A 33 -13.97 -9.35 -0.15
C LEU A 33 -14.55 -10.43 -1.06
N LEU A 34 -15.81 -10.27 -1.44
CA LEU A 34 -16.54 -11.23 -2.25
C LEU A 34 -16.48 -10.82 -3.72
N ARG A 35 -16.10 -11.75 -4.60
CA ARG A 35 -16.09 -11.55 -6.05
C ARG A 35 -17.30 -12.22 -6.68
N ASN A 36 -17.71 -11.73 -7.84
CA ASN A 36 -18.85 -12.27 -8.58
C ASN A 36 -18.58 -13.67 -9.16
N ASP A 37 -17.31 -14.04 -9.33
CA ASP A 37 -16.88 -15.36 -9.78
C ASP A 37 -16.86 -16.42 -8.65
N GLY A 38 -17.37 -16.08 -7.46
CA GLY A 38 -17.43 -16.96 -6.30
C GLY A 38 -16.14 -17.00 -5.47
N ASN A 39 -15.02 -16.46 -5.98
CA ASN A 39 -13.77 -16.39 -5.22
C ASN A 39 -13.83 -15.31 -4.14
N LYS A 40 -12.98 -15.46 -3.12
CA LYS A 40 -12.92 -14.53 -1.99
C LYS A 40 -11.48 -14.11 -1.74
N ILE A 41 -11.25 -12.82 -1.59
CA ILE A 41 -9.96 -12.30 -1.10
C ILE A 41 -10.07 -12.24 0.41
N ILE A 42 -9.35 -13.13 1.08
CA ILE A 42 -9.39 -13.29 2.54
C ILE A 42 -8.24 -12.54 3.18
N PHE A 43 -8.51 -11.87 4.29
CA PHE A 43 -7.48 -11.22 5.10
C PHE A 43 -7.93 -11.13 6.56
N ASN A 44 -7.03 -10.70 7.44
CA ASN A 44 -7.32 -10.57 8.85
C ASN A 44 -7.41 -9.11 9.27
N LEU A 45 -8.30 -8.87 10.22
CA LEU A 45 -8.40 -7.63 10.96
C LEU A 45 -8.15 -7.91 12.44
N ASP A 46 -7.74 -6.88 13.18
CA ASP A 46 -7.71 -6.89 14.64
C ASP A 46 -8.41 -5.63 15.15
N VAL A 47 -9.52 -5.80 15.88
CA VAL A 47 -10.37 -4.71 16.37
C VAL A 47 -10.00 -4.41 17.81
N GLN A 48 -9.67 -3.16 18.09
CA GLN A 48 -9.19 -2.73 19.41
C GLN A 48 -9.89 -1.46 19.87
N GLN A 49 -9.90 -1.24 21.19
CA GLN A 49 -10.24 0.06 21.78
C GLN A 49 -8.95 0.83 22.13
N GLN A 50 -8.81 2.06 21.63
CA GLN A 50 -7.71 2.96 21.95
C GLN A 50 -8.25 4.32 22.36
N LYS A 51 -7.90 4.79 23.57
CA LYS A 51 -8.34 6.08 24.11
C LYS A 51 -9.86 6.30 23.99
N GLY A 52 -10.64 5.24 24.24
CA GLY A 52 -12.10 5.26 24.16
C GLY A 52 -12.70 5.17 22.75
N LYS A 53 -11.88 5.00 21.69
CA LYS A 53 -12.33 4.85 20.30
C LYS A 53 -12.04 3.46 19.76
N THR A 54 -12.94 2.95 18.92
CA THR A 54 -12.70 1.71 18.16
C THR A 54 -11.75 1.99 17.01
N VAL A 55 -10.72 1.16 16.87
CA VAL A 55 -9.77 1.19 15.75
C VAL A 55 -9.65 -0.19 15.13
N PHE A 56 -9.27 -0.24 13.86
CA PHE A 56 -9.05 -1.47 13.13
C PHE A 56 -7.58 -1.55 12.72
N TYR A 57 -6.98 -2.72 12.88
CA TYR A 57 -5.72 -3.07 12.24
C TYR A 57 -5.98 -4.02 11.10
N ILE A 58 -5.44 -3.71 9.92
CA ILE A 58 -5.34 -4.64 8.80
C ILE A 58 -4.03 -5.42 8.99
N VAL A 59 -4.10 -6.74 9.07
CA VAL A 59 -2.98 -7.57 9.53
C VAL A 59 -2.41 -8.38 8.37
N ASN A 60 -1.26 -7.97 7.83
CA ASN A 60 -0.49 -8.73 6.84
C ASN A 60 0.91 -8.99 7.39
N HIS A 61 1.22 -10.21 7.84
CA HIS A 61 2.45 -10.44 8.60
C HIS A 61 3.74 -9.99 7.86
N PRO A 62 4.63 -9.20 8.50
CA PRO A 62 4.58 -8.68 9.88
C PRO A 62 3.82 -7.34 10.06
N GLU A 63 3.40 -6.68 8.98
CA GLU A 63 2.66 -5.41 9.01
C GLU A 63 1.30 -5.49 9.74
N LYS A 64 1.02 -4.45 10.53
CA LYS A 64 -0.29 -4.12 11.06
C LYS A 64 -0.63 -2.67 10.71
N MET A 65 -1.42 -2.48 9.66
CA MET A 65 -1.83 -1.15 9.21
C MET A 65 -3.01 -0.64 10.04
N LEU A 66 -2.80 0.46 10.77
CA LEU A 66 -3.83 1.10 11.59
C LEU A 66 -4.81 1.93 10.73
N ALA A 67 -6.09 1.65 10.87
CA ALA A 67 -7.20 2.49 10.44
C ALA A 67 -7.94 3.01 11.68
N ASP A 68 -7.68 4.27 12.02
CA ASP A 68 -8.18 4.98 13.21
C ASP A 68 -9.26 6.04 12.90
N ASP A 69 -9.47 6.35 11.61
CA ASP A 69 -10.62 7.13 11.14
C ASP A 69 -11.86 6.23 11.04
N VAL A 70 -12.44 5.96 12.21
CA VAL A 70 -13.61 5.10 12.40
C VAL A 70 -14.76 5.90 12.99
N THR A 71 -15.92 5.83 12.33
CA THR A 71 -17.17 6.40 12.82
C THR A 71 -18.23 5.31 12.94
N ILE A 72 -18.86 5.19 14.10
CA ILE A 72 -19.94 4.23 14.36
C ILE A 72 -21.20 5.01 14.73
N VAL A 73 -22.26 4.87 13.94
CA VAL A 73 -23.57 5.48 14.17
C VAL A 73 -24.64 4.41 14.06
N LYS A 74 -25.32 4.12 15.17
CA LYS A 74 -26.28 3.00 15.29
C LYS A 74 -25.63 1.68 14.83
N ASP A 75 -26.17 1.04 13.80
CA ASP A 75 -25.67 -0.20 13.21
C ASP A 75 -24.69 0.04 12.05
N SER A 76 -24.31 1.28 11.75
CA SER A 76 -23.42 1.61 10.64
C SER A 76 -21.98 1.89 11.11
N VAL A 77 -21.01 1.32 10.43
CA VAL A 77 -19.56 1.49 10.67
C VAL A 77 -18.89 2.01 9.41
N PHE A 78 -18.24 3.16 9.53
CA PHE A 78 -17.51 3.83 8.47
C PHE A 78 -16.03 3.79 8.85
N ILE A 79 -15.19 3.21 7.99
CA ILE A 79 -13.74 3.12 8.21
C ILE A 79 -13.07 3.74 6.99
N ASN A 80 -12.31 4.82 7.16
CA ASN A 80 -11.47 5.34 6.07
C ASN A 80 -10.05 4.79 6.26
N MET A 81 -9.47 4.23 5.19
CA MET A 81 -8.09 3.76 5.23
C MET A 81 -7.14 4.96 5.33
N PRO A 82 -5.99 4.80 6.00
CA PRO A 82 -5.03 5.89 6.18
C PRO A 82 -4.38 6.34 4.86
N VAL A 83 -4.44 5.50 3.82
CA VAL A 83 -3.84 5.68 2.50
C VAL A 83 -4.74 5.13 1.39
N PHE A 84 -4.39 5.43 0.14
CA PHE A 84 -4.97 4.83 -1.09
C PHE A 84 -6.43 5.16 -1.42
N GLU A 85 -7.00 6.21 -0.84
CA GLU A 85 -8.40 6.63 -1.09
C GLU A 85 -9.40 5.45 -1.04
N SER A 86 -9.22 4.58 -0.05
CA SER A 86 -10.09 3.42 0.13
C SER A 86 -10.78 3.45 1.49
N ALA A 87 -11.93 2.81 1.57
CA ALA A 87 -12.77 2.88 2.74
C ALA A 87 -13.74 1.70 2.82
N PHE A 88 -14.23 1.43 4.03
CA PHE A 88 -15.30 0.48 4.28
C PHE A 88 -16.59 1.22 4.68
N ARG A 89 -17.72 0.71 4.20
CA ARG A 89 -19.08 1.13 4.53
C ARG A 89 -19.84 -0.10 4.98
N LEU A 90 -19.93 -0.30 6.30
CA LEU A 90 -20.34 -1.56 6.90
C LEU A 90 -21.57 -1.40 7.77
N LYS A 91 -22.26 -2.51 7.97
CA LYS A 91 -23.34 -2.72 8.91
C LYS A 91 -22.92 -3.75 9.96
N ILE A 92 -23.23 -3.47 11.22
CA ILE A 92 -23.13 -4.39 12.35
C ILE A 92 -24.30 -5.37 12.25
N ILE A 93 -23.99 -6.63 11.96
CA ILE A 93 -24.99 -7.71 11.97
C ILE A 93 -25.14 -8.25 13.40
N SER A 94 -24.03 -8.38 14.10
CA SER A 94 -23.93 -8.75 15.52
C SER A 94 -22.59 -8.27 16.06
N LYS A 95 -22.34 -8.42 17.37
CA LYS A 95 -21.05 -8.03 17.99
C LYS A 95 -19.83 -8.71 17.36
N ASP A 96 -20.02 -9.85 16.70
CA ASP A 96 -19.01 -10.73 16.10
C ASP A 96 -19.15 -10.87 14.57
N SER A 97 -19.96 -10.01 13.93
CA SER A 97 -20.22 -10.08 12.48
C SER A 97 -20.46 -8.70 11.85
N LEU A 98 -19.74 -8.43 10.77
CA LEU A 98 -19.86 -7.24 9.93
C LEU A 98 -20.17 -7.64 8.48
N SER A 99 -20.97 -6.82 7.79
CA SER A 99 -21.19 -6.95 6.35
C SER A 99 -21.34 -5.58 5.71
N GLY A 100 -20.98 -5.43 4.45
CA GLY A 100 -21.15 -4.17 3.73
C GLY A 100 -20.30 -4.14 2.48
N THR A 101 -19.62 -3.02 2.24
CA THR A 101 -18.74 -2.86 1.07
C THR A 101 -17.39 -2.26 1.44
N TRP A 102 -16.39 -2.67 0.67
CA TRP A 102 -15.15 -1.93 0.50
C TRP A 102 -15.22 -1.12 -0.78
N ILE A 103 -14.77 0.13 -0.73
CA ILE A 103 -14.78 1.09 -1.81
C ILE A 103 -13.36 1.60 -2.01
N ARG A 104 -12.87 1.58 -3.24
CA ARG A 104 -11.57 2.14 -3.63
C ARG A 104 -11.77 3.15 -4.75
N LYS A 105 -11.34 4.39 -4.53
CA LYS A 105 -11.36 5.42 -5.58
C LYS A 105 -10.35 5.11 -6.68
N THR A 106 -10.61 5.58 -7.88
CA THR A 106 -9.68 5.51 -9.03
C THR A 106 -9.70 6.83 -9.82
N THR A 107 -9.08 6.86 -10.99
CA THR A 107 -9.14 8.02 -11.91
C THR A 107 -10.50 8.19 -12.57
N SER A 108 -11.27 7.10 -12.75
CA SER A 108 -12.52 7.12 -13.50
C SER A 108 -13.70 6.62 -12.66
N LYS A 109 -13.75 5.32 -12.37
CA LYS A 109 -14.84 4.68 -11.63
C LYS A 109 -14.32 3.98 -10.39
N ASP A 110 -15.01 4.23 -9.28
CA ASP A 110 -14.74 3.54 -8.02
C ASP A 110 -14.92 2.03 -8.16
N ILE A 111 -14.03 1.28 -7.53
CA ILE A 111 -14.21 -0.15 -7.33
C ILE A 111 -15.01 -0.33 -6.04
N VAL A 112 -16.10 -1.07 -6.12
CA VAL A 112 -16.93 -1.43 -4.97
C VAL A 112 -17.01 -2.95 -4.91
N MET A 113 -16.63 -3.53 -3.77
CA MET A 113 -16.70 -4.96 -3.53
C MET A 113 -17.50 -5.26 -2.26
N PRO A 114 -18.41 -6.25 -2.30
CA PRO A 114 -19.05 -6.73 -1.08
C PRO A 114 -18.02 -7.26 -0.09
N PHE A 115 -18.27 -7.02 1.18
CA PHE A 115 -17.38 -7.33 2.29
C PHE A 115 -18.13 -8.06 3.41
N THR A 116 -17.47 -9.02 4.04
CA THR A 116 -17.90 -9.62 5.30
C THR A 116 -16.72 -9.79 6.26
N ALA A 117 -16.97 -9.77 7.57
CA ALA A 117 -15.99 -10.15 8.57
C ALA A 117 -16.63 -10.80 9.80
N THR A 118 -15.90 -11.72 10.45
CA THR A 118 -16.35 -12.38 11.69
C THR A 118 -15.19 -12.79 12.62
N THR A 119 -15.45 -12.85 13.93
CA THR A 119 -14.50 -13.39 14.92
C THR A 119 -14.57 -14.91 15.05
N LYS A 120 -15.64 -15.56 14.56
CA LYS A 120 -15.87 -17.02 14.72
C LYS A 120 -14.83 -17.89 14.01
N GLN A 121 -14.06 -17.32 13.09
CA GLN A 121 -13.05 -18.01 12.28
C GLN A 121 -11.80 -17.13 12.14
N ALA A 122 -11.13 -16.77 13.22
CA ALA A 122 -10.03 -15.81 13.19
C ALA A 122 -8.81 -16.22 12.33
N TYR A 123 -8.72 -17.48 11.88
CA TYR A 123 -7.67 -17.93 10.94
C TYR A 123 -7.82 -17.27 9.55
N ARG A 124 -6.73 -17.11 8.81
CA ARG A 124 -6.79 -16.61 7.42
C ARG A 124 -7.36 -17.67 6.48
N PHE A 125 -6.67 -18.80 6.41
CA PHE A 125 -7.06 -19.98 5.65
C PHE A 125 -7.12 -21.20 6.57
N PRO A 126 -8.11 -22.09 6.41
CA PRO A 126 -8.18 -23.33 7.17
C PRO A 126 -7.12 -24.34 6.66
N ALA A 127 -6.58 -25.15 7.56
CA ALA A 127 -5.67 -26.25 7.22
C ALA A 127 -6.46 -27.49 6.73
N VAL A 128 -7.08 -27.38 5.56
CA VAL A 128 -8.04 -28.38 5.03
C VAL A 128 -7.43 -29.77 4.82
N ASN A 129 -6.13 -29.86 4.55
CA ASN A 129 -5.40 -31.10 4.30
C ASN A 129 -4.40 -31.41 5.43
N GLY A 130 -4.62 -30.88 6.64
CA GLY A 130 -3.72 -31.07 7.78
C GLY A 130 -2.39 -30.34 7.63
N ASN A 131 -1.31 -30.97 8.10
CA ASN A 131 0.04 -30.39 8.07
C ASN A 131 0.57 -30.26 6.63
N ALA A 132 1.45 -29.28 6.41
CA ALA A 132 2.16 -29.14 5.15
C ALA A 132 2.98 -30.41 4.85
N SER A 133 2.80 -30.99 3.66
CA SER A 133 3.65 -32.05 3.13
C SER A 133 4.77 -31.51 2.24
N GLU A 134 4.66 -30.24 1.85
CA GLU A 134 5.60 -29.55 0.96
C GLU A 134 6.10 -28.24 1.58
N ASN A 135 7.22 -27.73 1.04
CA ASN A 135 7.91 -26.56 1.59
C ASN A 135 7.97 -25.40 0.58
N ALA A 136 7.31 -24.30 0.93
CA ALA A 136 7.31 -23.02 0.21
C ALA A 136 8.51 -22.12 0.55
N ASP A 137 9.25 -22.40 1.63
CA ASP A 137 10.39 -21.58 2.07
C ASP A 137 11.44 -21.42 0.98
N GLY A 138 11.96 -20.20 0.85
CA GLY A 138 13.04 -19.85 -0.06
C GLY A 138 12.61 -18.93 -1.21
N LYS A 139 13.47 -18.90 -2.23
CA LYS A 139 13.37 -18.00 -3.37
C LYS A 139 12.87 -18.72 -4.61
N TRP A 140 11.95 -18.07 -5.32
CA TRP A 140 11.22 -18.64 -6.43
C TRP A 140 11.26 -17.73 -7.65
N LYS A 141 11.62 -18.26 -8.81
CA LYS A 141 11.30 -17.60 -10.09
C LYS A 141 9.82 -17.82 -10.37
N ILE A 142 9.07 -16.74 -10.54
CA ILE A 142 7.63 -16.75 -10.81
C ILE A 142 7.39 -16.25 -12.24
N ASP A 143 6.49 -16.91 -12.95
CA ASP A 143 6.00 -16.48 -14.26
C ASP A 143 4.48 -16.26 -14.16
N PHE A 144 4.03 -15.01 -14.27
CA PHE A 144 2.61 -14.66 -14.39
C PHE A 144 2.18 -14.73 -15.84
N ILE A 145 1.15 -15.51 -16.12
CA ILE A 145 0.65 -15.74 -17.47
C ILE A 145 -0.65 -14.94 -17.64
N LYS A 146 -0.61 -13.92 -18.49
CA LYS A 146 -1.79 -13.12 -18.83
C LYS A 146 -2.74 -13.91 -19.72
N ALA A 147 -4.00 -13.48 -19.79
CA ALA A 147 -4.99 -14.05 -20.70
C ALA A 147 -4.56 -14.01 -22.19
N THR A 148 -3.68 -13.08 -22.55
CA THR A 148 -3.08 -12.94 -23.89
C THR A 148 -1.96 -13.94 -24.17
N GLY A 149 -1.57 -14.77 -23.19
CA GLY A 149 -0.44 -15.70 -23.28
C GLY A 149 0.93 -15.07 -23.03
N SER A 150 1.01 -13.74 -22.87
CA SER A 150 2.28 -13.09 -22.54
C SER A 150 2.66 -13.35 -21.08
N GLU A 151 3.93 -13.68 -20.85
CA GLU A 151 4.48 -13.91 -19.52
C GLU A 151 5.04 -12.62 -18.91
N ARG A 152 4.92 -12.50 -17.60
CA ARG A 152 5.52 -11.45 -16.79
C ARG A 152 6.25 -12.10 -15.63
N GLU A 153 7.58 -11.98 -15.64
CA GLU A 153 8.43 -12.51 -14.58
C GLU A 153 8.25 -11.76 -13.26
N ALA A 154 8.50 -12.50 -12.18
CA ALA A 154 8.51 -12.03 -10.80
C ALA A 154 9.43 -12.92 -9.95
N ILE A 155 9.73 -12.48 -8.73
CA ILE A 155 10.47 -13.29 -7.76
C ILE A 155 9.62 -13.44 -6.50
N GLY A 156 9.33 -14.68 -6.10
CA GLY A 156 8.76 -14.96 -4.79
C GLY A 156 9.86 -15.11 -3.75
N GLN A 157 9.76 -14.40 -2.64
CA GLN A 157 10.59 -14.61 -1.46
C GLN A 157 9.67 -15.00 -0.32
N PHE A 158 9.67 -16.29 0.05
CA PHE A 158 8.76 -16.83 1.05
C PHE A 158 9.54 -17.41 2.24
N SER A 159 8.91 -17.34 3.41
CA SER A 159 9.34 -18.04 4.60
C SER A 159 8.19 -18.90 5.12
N GLN A 160 8.49 -20.14 5.51
CA GLN A 160 7.50 -21.07 6.05
C GLN A 160 7.87 -21.55 7.45
N LYS A 161 6.90 -21.52 8.37
CA LYS A 161 6.99 -22.13 9.71
C LYS A 161 5.79 -23.03 9.95
N GLY A 162 6.02 -24.35 9.96
CA GLY A 162 4.94 -25.32 9.97
C GLY A 162 4.04 -25.13 8.75
N ASN A 163 2.75 -24.87 8.96
CA ASN A 163 1.82 -24.57 7.87
C ASN A 163 1.85 -23.10 7.45
N GLN A 164 2.31 -22.17 8.31
CA GLN A 164 2.20 -20.75 8.02
C GLN A 164 3.24 -20.32 7.00
N VAL A 165 2.81 -19.58 5.98
CA VAL A 165 3.71 -18.98 4.97
C VAL A 165 3.53 -17.48 4.93
N THR A 166 4.65 -16.77 4.83
CA THR A 166 4.70 -15.32 4.69
C THR A 166 5.75 -14.92 3.67
N GLY A 167 5.68 -13.72 3.12
CA GLY A 167 6.71 -13.23 2.21
C GLY A 167 6.23 -12.12 1.30
N SER A 168 6.95 -11.90 0.20
CA SER A 168 6.56 -10.96 -0.85
C SER A 168 6.80 -11.56 -2.23
N ILE A 169 6.21 -10.93 -3.24
CA ILE A 169 6.50 -11.19 -4.64
C ILE A 169 7.00 -9.89 -5.25
N LEU A 170 8.25 -9.90 -5.70
CA LEU A 170 8.92 -8.81 -6.38
C LEU A 170 8.57 -8.82 -7.87
N THR A 171 8.41 -7.63 -8.43
CA THR A 171 8.09 -7.38 -9.84
C THR A 171 8.99 -6.26 -10.36
N LEU A 172 8.94 -6.01 -11.68
CA LEU A 172 9.64 -4.86 -12.28
C LEU A 172 9.11 -3.49 -11.82
N SER A 173 7.98 -3.44 -11.12
CA SER A 173 7.33 -2.21 -10.64
C SER A 173 7.26 -2.10 -9.11
N GLY A 174 8.21 -2.74 -8.41
CA GLY A 174 8.23 -2.88 -6.96
C GLY A 174 7.69 -4.24 -6.53
N ASP A 175 6.91 -4.34 -5.45
CA ASP A 175 6.49 -5.64 -4.92
C ASP A 175 5.05 -5.67 -4.37
N TYR A 176 4.56 -6.87 -4.05
CA TYR A 176 3.22 -7.08 -3.44
C TYR A 176 3.21 -6.98 -1.91
N ARG A 177 4.26 -6.39 -1.32
CA ARG A 177 4.43 -6.15 0.11
C ARG A 177 4.29 -7.43 0.91
N TYR A 178 3.40 -7.44 1.89
CA TYR A 178 3.30 -8.49 2.88
C TYR A 178 2.19 -9.47 2.48
N LEU A 179 2.60 -10.64 2.00
CA LEU A 179 1.73 -11.79 1.78
C LEU A 179 1.70 -12.66 3.03
N SER A 180 0.52 -13.17 3.38
CA SER A 180 0.34 -14.12 4.46
C SER A 180 -0.63 -15.22 4.06
N GLY A 181 -0.34 -16.45 4.49
CA GLY A 181 -1.22 -17.56 4.26
C GLY A 181 -0.69 -18.88 4.80
N ILE A 182 -0.95 -19.96 4.06
CA ILE A 182 -0.78 -21.32 4.55
C ILE A 182 -0.32 -22.29 3.44
N VAL A 183 0.42 -23.32 3.81
CA VAL A 183 0.53 -24.59 3.10
C VAL A 183 -0.17 -25.68 3.91
N THR A 184 -1.05 -26.45 3.27
CA THR A 184 -1.74 -27.58 3.87
C THR A 184 -1.76 -28.74 2.87
N GLY A 185 -1.15 -29.87 3.25
CA GLY A 185 -0.70 -30.85 2.25
C GLY A 185 0.28 -30.19 1.27
N ASP A 186 -0.04 -30.28 -0.03
CA ASP A 186 0.69 -29.66 -1.14
C ASP A 186 0.14 -28.25 -1.51
N SER A 187 -0.99 -27.86 -0.94
CA SER A 187 -1.76 -26.72 -1.41
C SER A 187 -1.31 -25.43 -0.73
N LEU A 188 -0.85 -24.47 -1.53
CA LEU A 188 -0.44 -23.13 -1.11
C LEU A 188 -1.59 -22.14 -1.31
N GLN A 189 -1.86 -21.34 -0.27
CA GLN A 189 -2.70 -20.15 -0.37
C GLN A 189 -2.00 -18.97 0.28
N LEU A 190 -1.92 -17.83 -0.42
CA LEU A 190 -1.39 -16.57 0.09
C LEU A 190 -2.39 -15.46 -0.18
N SER A 191 -2.41 -14.42 0.63
CA SER A 191 -3.22 -13.24 0.36
C SER A 191 -2.64 -12.00 1.01
N THR A 192 -3.06 -10.85 0.50
CA THR A 192 -2.77 -9.56 1.08
C THR A 192 -3.96 -8.61 0.86
N PHE A 193 -4.15 -7.72 1.81
CA PHE A 193 -5.05 -6.58 1.67
C PHE A 193 -4.44 -5.37 2.36
N ASP A 194 -4.22 -4.25 1.67
CA ASP A 194 -3.64 -3.03 2.25
C ASP A 194 -4.43 -1.77 1.93
N GLY A 195 -5.64 -1.93 1.36
CA GLY A 195 -6.46 -0.82 0.86
C GLY A 195 -6.29 -0.53 -0.64
N ILE A 196 -5.35 -1.18 -1.33
CA ILE A 196 -5.29 -1.17 -2.79
C ILE A 196 -4.92 -2.53 -3.38
N HIS A 197 -3.90 -3.20 -2.85
CA HIS A 197 -3.73 -4.62 -3.06
C HIS A 197 -4.88 -5.32 -2.36
N ALA A 198 -5.61 -6.12 -3.12
CA ALA A 198 -6.68 -6.98 -2.65
C ALA A 198 -6.53 -8.27 -3.46
N MET A 199 -5.69 -9.18 -2.96
CA MET A 199 -5.18 -10.30 -3.75
C MET A 199 -5.21 -11.60 -2.97
N VAL A 200 -5.55 -12.69 -3.67
CA VAL A 200 -5.34 -14.06 -3.20
C VAL A 200 -4.64 -14.86 -4.28
N PHE A 201 -3.63 -15.62 -3.87
CA PHE A 201 -2.84 -16.53 -4.68
C PHE A 201 -3.16 -17.95 -4.22
N THR A 202 -3.34 -18.86 -5.16
CA THR A 202 -3.41 -20.30 -4.91
C THR A 202 -2.37 -20.99 -5.77
N GLY A 203 -1.92 -22.17 -5.37
CA GLY A 203 -1.09 -23.05 -6.19
C GLY A 203 -0.87 -24.39 -5.49
N LYS A 204 -0.28 -25.35 -6.20
CA LYS A 204 0.16 -26.63 -5.63
C LYS A 204 1.67 -26.73 -5.71
N ILE A 205 2.29 -27.10 -4.60
CA ILE A 205 3.73 -27.30 -4.50
C ILE A 205 4.02 -28.77 -4.80
N ASN A 206 5.01 -29.03 -5.64
CA ASN A 206 5.52 -30.37 -5.87
C ASN A 206 7.02 -30.28 -6.19
N LYS A 207 7.86 -30.80 -5.28
CA LYS A 207 9.32 -30.94 -5.51
C LYS A 207 9.97 -29.66 -6.05
N GLY A 208 9.73 -28.53 -5.38
CA GLY A 208 10.34 -27.24 -5.76
C GLY A 208 9.70 -26.54 -6.96
N ASN A 209 8.51 -26.98 -7.39
CA ASN A 209 7.69 -26.29 -8.39
C ASN A 209 6.34 -25.90 -7.79
N ILE A 210 5.79 -24.77 -8.24
CA ILE A 210 4.41 -24.37 -7.99
C ILE A 210 3.65 -24.42 -9.32
N THR A 211 2.61 -25.24 -9.37
CA THR A 211 1.72 -25.41 -10.52
C THR A 211 0.28 -25.12 -10.15
N ASP A 212 -0.64 -25.16 -11.13
CA ASP A 212 -2.06 -24.85 -10.96
C ASP A 212 -2.32 -23.49 -10.30
N GLY A 213 -1.39 -22.56 -10.50
CA GLY A 213 -1.42 -21.28 -9.82
C GLY A 213 -2.50 -20.36 -10.37
N ASN A 214 -3.27 -19.75 -9.47
CA ASN A 214 -4.20 -18.68 -9.81
C ASN A 214 -3.95 -17.47 -8.91
N VAL A 215 -4.09 -16.28 -9.47
CA VAL A 215 -4.13 -15.01 -8.74
C VAL A 215 -5.47 -14.37 -9.00
N TYR A 216 -6.18 -13.98 -7.96
CA TYR A 216 -7.40 -13.20 -8.04
C TYR A 216 -7.15 -11.84 -7.41
N SER A 217 -7.28 -10.78 -8.20
CA SER A 217 -7.00 -9.41 -7.77
C SER A 217 -8.19 -8.48 -7.99
N GLY A 218 -8.54 -7.72 -6.95
CA GLY A 218 -9.68 -6.81 -6.95
C GLY A 218 -10.99 -7.50 -7.33
N ALA A 219 -11.85 -6.78 -8.05
CA ALA A 219 -13.20 -7.26 -8.36
C ALA A 219 -13.25 -8.34 -9.46
N VAL A 220 -12.38 -8.25 -10.48
CA VAL A 220 -12.51 -9.04 -11.71
C VAL A 220 -11.20 -9.62 -12.25
N SER A 221 -10.03 -9.11 -11.85
CA SER A 221 -8.77 -9.56 -12.44
C SER A 221 -8.43 -10.98 -11.97
N THR A 222 -8.02 -11.82 -12.92
CA THR A 222 -7.55 -13.18 -12.70
C THR A 222 -6.34 -13.43 -13.61
N GLU A 223 -5.27 -13.99 -13.06
CA GLU A 223 -4.06 -14.39 -13.79
C GLU A 223 -3.67 -15.82 -13.40
N LYS A 224 -3.06 -16.56 -14.33
CA LYS A 224 -2.39 -17.83 -14.01
C LYS A 224 -0.97 -17.55 -13.58
N TRP A 225 -0.40 -18.41 -12.75
CA TRP A 225 1.03 -18.33 -12.43
C TRP A 225 1.63 -19.70 -12.19
N THR A 226 2.93 -19.78 -12.43
CA THR A 226 3.78 -20.91 -12.05
C THR A 226 5.00 -20.39 -11.34
N ALA A 227 5.69 -21.26 -10.62
CA ALA A 227 6.99 -20.92 -10.05
C ALA A 227 7.90 -22.12 -9.95
N ARG A 228 9.21 -21.87 -9.91
CA ARG A 228 10.22 -22.87 -9.59
C ARG A 228 11.22 -22.30 -8.59
N LYS A 229 11.70 -23.12 -7.67
CA LYS A 229 12.78 -22.73 -6.75
C LYS A 229 14.02 -22.35 -7.56
N ASP A 230 14.57 -21.20 -7.22
CA ASP A 230 15.75 -20.66 -7.89
C ASP A 230 16.40 -19.59 -7.02
N ASP A 231 17.45 -19.98 -6.29
CA ASP A 231 18.20 -19.07 -5.41
C ASP A 231 18.91 -17.96 -6.21
N ASN A 232 19.15 -18.19 -7.50
CA ASN A 232 19.79 -17.26 -8.42
C ASN A 232 18.80 -16.42 -9.24
N ALA A 233 17.48 -16.56 -9.02
CA ALA A 233 16.50 -15.78 -9.77
C ALA A 233 16.77 -14.26 -9.65
N ALA A 234 16.73 -13.57 -10.77
CA ALA A 234 16.88 -12.12 -10.85
C ALA A 234 15.84 -11.58 -11.82
N LEU A 235 15.35 -10.37 -11.55
CA LEU A 235 14.48 -9.65 -12.47
C LEU A 235 15.35 -9.03 -13.57
N SER A 236 14.84 -8.98 -14.79
CA SER A 236 15.50 -8.25 -15.87
C SER A 236 15.49 -6.74 -15.56
N THR A 237 16.67 -6.16 -15.38
CA THR A 237 16.83 -4.72 -15.11
C THR A 237 16.76 -3.93 -16.41
N GLN A 238 15.56 -3.79 -16.98
CA GLN A 238 15.36 -2.86 -18.10
C GLN A 238 14.92 -1.51 -17.57
N GLN A 239 15.76 -0.49 -17.74
CA GLN A 239 15.36 0.90 -17.54
C GLN A 239 14.18 1.24 -18.46
N VAL A 240 12.98 1.29 -17.88
CA VAL A 240 11.73 1.58 -18.59
C VAL A 240 11.57 3.06 -18.91
N THR A 241 12.25 3.92 -18.16
CA THR A 241 12.28 5.38 -18.30
C THR A 241 13.73 5.83 -18.30
N LYS A 242 14.09 6.69 -19.26
CA LYS A 242 15.45 7.16 -19.51
C LYS A 242 15.41 8.63 -19.90
N LEU A 243 16.57 9.29 -19.86
CA LEU A 243 16.74 10.57 -20.53
C LEU A 243 16.64 10.35 -22.06
N LYS A 244 16.01 11.27 -22.79
CA LYS A 244 15.98 11.24 -24.26
C LYS A 244 17.36 11.49 -24.83
N GLU A 245 17.61 10.96 -26.02
CA GLU A 245 18.85 11.21 -26.76
C GLU A 245 18.99 12.70 -27.07
N GLY A 246 20.20 13.24 -26.87
CA GLY A 246 20.52 14.65 -27.10
C GLY A 246 20.21 15.59 -25.93
N GLU A 247 19.51 15.13 -24.88
CA GLU A 247 19.31 15.92 -23.66
C GLU A 247 20.57 15.93 -22.80
N ASP A 248 20.87 17.08 -22.18
CA ASP A 248 22.09 17.28 -21.39
C ASP A 248 21.93 16.90 -19.90
N GLY A 249 20.77 16.36 -19.53
CA GLY A 249 20.41 15.95 -18.18
C GLY A 249 19.76 17.04 -17.32
N SER A 250 19.60 18.27 -17.80
CA SER A 250 18.83 19.29 -17.06
C SER A 250 17.33 19.08 -17.19
N LEU A 251 16.63 19.20 -16.07
CA LEU A 251 15.16 19.17 -16.04
C LEU A 251 14.61 20.61 -16.03
N ASN A 252 13.38 20.76 -16.54
CA ASN A 252 12.69 22.05 -16.52
C ASN A 252 11.21 21.87 -16.19
N PHE A 253 10.86 22.07 -14.92
CA PHE A 253 9.47 22.04 -14.46
C PHE A 253 9.22 23.07 -13.36
N SER A 254 7.94 23.43 -13.20
CA SER A 254 7.43 24.21 -12.07
C SER A 254 5.98 23.83 -11.79
N PHE A 255 5.69 23.40 -10.57
CA PHE A 255 4.37 22.89 -10.17
C PHE A 255 3.99 23.42 -8.79
N PRO A 256 2.69 23.50 -8.46
CA PRO A 256 2.24 23.96 -7.16
C PRO A 256 2.54 22.90 -6.09
N ASP A 257 3.05 23.35 -4.96
CA ASP A 257 3.04 22.54 -3.75
C ASP A 257 1.62 22.43 -3.17
N LEU A 258 1.51 21.72 -2.05
CA LEU A 258 0.22 21.49 -1.37
C LEU A 258 -0.41 22.76 -0.77
N ASP A 259 0.31 23.88 -0.73
CA ASP A 259 -0.17 25.21 -0.32
C ASP A 259 -0.45 26.12 -1.54
N GLY A 260 -0.31 25.59 -2.76
CA GLY A 260 -0.51 26.31 -4.02
C GLY A 260 0.67 27.18 -4.44
N ARG A 261 1.82 27.11 -3.76
CA ARG A 261 3.01 27.88 -4.11
C ARG A 261 3.76 27.17 -5.23
N GLN A 262 4.09 27.90 -6.29
CA GLN A 262 4.91 27.35 -7.35
C GLN A 262 6.33 27.04 -6.84
N VAL A 263 6.77 25.81 -7.07
CA VAL A 263 8.14 25.36 -6.81
C VAL A 263 8.74 24.94 -8.14
N SER A 264 9.94 25.43 -8.46
CA SER A 264 10.70 25.05 -9.65
C SER A 264 11.96 24.30 -9.28
N ILE A 265 12.36 23.34 -10.11
CA ILE A 265 13.68 22.70 -9.98
C ILE A 265 14.86 23.69 -10.06
N LYS A 266 14.60 24.89 -10.62
CA LYS A 266 15.58 25.99 -10.71
C LYS A 266 15.64 26.88 -9.45
N ASP A 267 14.83 26.59 -8.43
CA ASP A 267 14.82 27.37 -7.20
C ASP A 267 16.15 27.25 -6.45
N LYS A 268 16.55 28.33 -5.76
CA LYS A 268 17.83 28.43 -5.03
C LYS A 268 18.08 27.27 -4.06
N ARG A 269 17.03 26.68 -3.49
CA ARG A 269 17.14 25.55 -2.56
C ARG A 269 17.80 24.32 -3.19
N PHE A 270 17.65 24.12 -4.51
CA PHE A 270 18.14 22.96 -5.24
C PHE A 270 19.53 23.19 -5.85
N LYS A 271 20.01 24.44 -5.85
CA LYS A 271 21.31 24.80 -6.43
C LYS A 271 22.46 24.27 -5.58
N ASP A 272 23.48 23.69 -6.22
CA ASP A 272 24.69 23.16 -5.57
C ASP A 272 24.37 22.05 -4.55
N LYS A 273 23.27 21.31 -4.75
CA LYS A 273 22.80 20.20 -3.92
C LYS A 273 22.65 18.93 -4.75
N VAL A 274 22.84 17.78 -4.11
CA VAL A 274 22.34 16.52 -4.67
C VAL A 274 20.82 16.51 -4.49
N VAL A 275 20.06 16.33 -5.58
CA VAL A 275 18.59 16.39 -5.55
C VAL A 275 18.00 15.05 -5.89
N ILE A 276 17.15 14.52 -5.00
CA ILE A 276 16.39 13.29 -5.23
C ILE A 276 14.96 13.69 -5.59
N ILE A 277 14.49 13.25 -6.75
CA ILE A 277 13.14 13.52 -7.24
C ILE A 277 12.38 12.20 -7.30
N GLN A 278 11.31 12.11 -6.52
CA GLN A 278 10.44 10.94 -6.49
C GLN A 278 9.20 11.20 -7.37
N LEU A 279 9.05 10.47 -8.48
CA LEU A 279 7.80 10.43 -9.23
C LEU A 279 6.86 9.45 -8.52
N MET A 280 5.73 9.94 -8.00
CA MET A 280 4.94 9.21 -7.03
C MET A 280 3.44 9.47 -7.15
N GLY A 281 2.65 8.74 -6.34
CA GLY A 281 1.26 9.07 -6.07
C GLY A 281 0.85 8.53 -4.70
N SER A 282 -0.03 9.24 -3.99
CA SER A 282 -0.54 8.87 -2.66
C SER A 282 -1.34 7.56 -2.67
N TRP A 283 -1.74 7.12 -3.86
CA TRP A 283 -2.43 5.88 -4.16
C TRP A 283 -1.50 4.68 -4.37
N CYS A 284 -0.19 4.88 -4.49
CA CYS A 284 0.78 3.86 -4.90
C CYS A 284 1.47 3.22 -3.67
N PRO A 285 1.36 1.89 -3.44
CA PRO A 285 1.94 1.23 -2.27
C PRO A 285 3.47 1.25 -2.21
N ASN A 286 4.14 1.08 -3.35
CA ASN A 286 5.60 1.14 -3.38
C ASN A 286 6.10 2.57 -3.15
N CYS A 287 5.36 3.57 -3.64
CA CYS A 287 5.63 4.98 -3.38
C CYS A 287 5.47 5.33 -1.90
N MET A 288 4.54 4.66 -1.19
CA MET A 288 4.40 4.78 0.26
C MET A 288 5.66 4.31 1.00
N ASP A 289 6.16 3.11 0.69
CA ASP A 289 7.36 2.57 1.33
C ASP A 289 8.62 3.39 0.99
N GLU A 290 8.75 3.83 -0.26
CA GLU A 290 9.86 4.67 -0.67
C GLU A 290 9.78 6.05 -0.01
N THR A 291 8.60 6.63 0.12
CA THR A 291 8.42 7.90 0.86
C THR A 291 8.81 7.72 2.33
N ALA A 292 8.43 6.62 2.97
CA ALA A 292 8.81 6.34 4.35
C ALA A 292 10.34 6.29 4.50
N PHE A 293 11.02 5.60 3.57
CA PHE A 293 12.48 5.55 3.49
C PHE A 293 13.10 6.94 3.26
N LEU A 294 12.67 7.66 2.22
CA LEU A 294 13.21 8.98 1.86
C LEU A 294 12.95 10.04 2.93
N SER A 295 11.81 9.96 3.63
CA SER A 295 11.50 10.87 4.74
C SER A 295 12.45 10.66 5.91
N GLU A 296 12.69 9.40 6.30
CA GLU A 296 13.68 9.07 7.33
C GLU A 296 15.08 9.53 6.90
N TYR A 297 15.48 9.22 5.66
CA TYR A 297 16.77 9.59 5.11
C TYR A 297 16.98 11.12 5.07
N TYR A 298 16.00 11.87 4.57
CA TYR A 298 16.07 13.34 4.51
C TYR A 298 16.17 13.97 5.90
N ASN A 299 15.36 13.48 6.85
CA ASN A 299 15.39 13.98 8.22
C ASN A 299 16.78 13.82 8.87
N LYS A 300 17.49 12.74 8.55
CA LYS A 300 18.86 12.48 9.03
C LYS A 300 19.94 13.23 8.24
N ASN A 301 19.75 13.47 6.95
CA ASN A 301 20.84 13.88 6.05
C ASN A 301 20.68 15.24 5.37
N LYS A 302 19.56 15.96 5.51
CA LYS A 302 19.34 17.25 4.82
C LYS A 302 20.45 18.30 5.00
N GLN A 303 21.14 18.28 6.14
CA GLN A 303 22.26 19.20 6.40
C GLN A 303 23.53 18.89 5.59
N LYS A 304 23.62 17.72 4.95
CA LYS A 304 24.77 17.29 4.15
C LYS A 304 24.79 17.81 2.72
N GLY A 305 23.86 18.71 2.36
CA GLY A 305 23.78 19.24 0.99
C GLY A 305 22.88 18.41 0.06
N ILE A 306 21.83 17.80 0.62
CA ILE A 306 20.83 17.03 -0.12
C ILE A 306 19.49 17.75 -0.06
N GLU A 307 18.74 17.72 -1.16
CA GLU A 307 17.33 18.08 -1.20
C GLU A 307 16.49 16.96 -1.81
N ILE A 308 15.23 16.86 -1.39
CA ILE A 308 14.26 15.92 -1.95
C ILE A 308 13.03 16.71 -2.42
N LEU A 309 12.36 16.23 -3.46
CA LEU A 309 10.99 16.64 -3.79
C LEU A 309 10.20 15.47 -4.40
N GLY A 310 8.89 15.44 -4.16
CA GLY A 310 7.98 14.50 -4.80
C GLY A 310 7.19 15.16 -5.91
N LEU A 311 7.09 14.53 -7.08
CA LEU A 311 6.15 14.91 -8.15
C LEU A 311 4.98 13.92 -8.12
N ALA A 312 3.81 14.41 -7.70
CA ALA A 312 2.63 13.60 -7.47
C ALA A 312 1.74 13.52 -8.71
N TYR A 313 1.68 12.34 -9.33
CA TYR A 313 0.75 11.97 -10.40
C TYR A 313 -0.48 11.30 -9.77
N GLU A 314 -1.38 12.12 -9.23
CA GLU A 314 -2.56 11.65 -8.50
C GLU A 314 -3.65 11.09 -9.42
N TYR A 315 -4.73 10.57 -8.83
CA TYR A 315 -5.88 10.08 -9.58
C TYR A 315 -6.69 11.18 -10.26
N SER A 316 -6.50 12.44 -9.89
CA SER A 316 -7.32 13.55 -10.38
C SER A 316 -6.50 14.81 -10.56
N THR A 317 -6.89 15.63 -11.53
CA THR A 317 -6.43 17.01 -11.68
C THR A 317 -7.22 17.99 -10.80
N ASP A 318 -8.25 17.52 -10.06
CA ASP A 318 -8.87 18.32 -9.00
C ASP A 318 -7.87 18.52 -7.85
N VAL A 319 -7.36 19.75 -7.77
CA VAL A 319 -6.37 20.16 -6.78
C VAL A 319 -6.86 19.91 -5.36
N LYS A 320 -8.15 20.06 -5.05
CA LYS A 320 -8.66 19.84 -3.69
C LYS A 320 -8.58 18.38 -3.28
N ARG A 321 -8.96 17.46 -4.18
CA ARG A 321 -8.87 16.01 -3.95
C ARG A 321 -7.41 15.59 -3.79
N SER A 322 -6.57 15.97 -4.74
CA SER A 322 -5.14 15.61 -4.74
C SER A 322 -4.42 16.17 -3.51
N THR A 323 -4.69 17.42 -3.14
CA THR A 323 -4.15 18.03 -1.92
C THR A 323 -4.62 17.29 -0.67
N ALA A 324 -5.89 16.91 -0.57
CA ALA A 324 -6.41 16.18 0.59
C ALA A 324 -5.72 14.81 0.77
N SER A 325 -5.55 14.05 -0.32
CA SER A 325 -4.85 12.76 -0.31
C SER A 325 -3.37 12.93 0.04
N LEU A 326 -2.68 13.90 -0.58
CA LEU A 326 -1.27 14.17 -0.32
C LEU A 326 -1.01 14.75 1.06
N ARG A 327 -1.92 15.52 1.67
CA ARG A 327 -1.77 15.99 3.06
C ARG A 327 -1.85 14.86 4.07
N LYS A 328 -2.76 13.91 3.87
CA LYS A 328 -2.82 12.69 4.70
C LYS A 328 -1.51 11.91 4.57
N PHE A 329 -1.04 11.73 3.34
CA PHE A 329 0.21 11.06 3.03
C PHE A 329 1.43 11.77 3.66
N GLN A 330 1.55 13.09 3.50
CA GLN A 330 2.60 13.94 4.07
C GLN A 330 2.67 13.80 5.59
N LYS A 331 1.51 13.89 6.27
CA LYS A 331 1.41 13.74 7.71
C LYS A 331 1.78 12.33 8.18
N ARG A 332 1.31 11.31 7.46
CA ARG A 332 1.53 9.89 7.78
C ARG A 332 3.01 9.52 7.79
N PHE A 333 3.77 10.00 6.80
CA PHE A 333 5.20 9.65 6.64
C PHE A 333 6.15 10.72 7.16
N GLY A 334 5.64 11.81 7.76
CA GLY A 334 6.48 12.88 8.29
C GLY A 334 7.33 13.56 7.21
N VAL A 335 6.74 13.76 6.04
CA VAL A 335 7.44 14.30 4.86
C VAL A 335 7.74 15.77 5.08
N ASN A 336 9.02 16.10 5.21
CA ASN A 336 9.53 17.44 5.46
C ASN A 336 10.13 18.12 4.21
N TYR A 337 9.81 17.59 3.03
CA TYR A 337 10.19 18.12 1.73
C TYR A 337 8.95 18.40 0.86
N PRO A 338 9.05 19.20 -0.22
CA PRO A 338 7.89 19.53 -1.04
C PRO A 338 7.30 18.31 -1.75
N LEU A 339 5.97 18.22 -1.72
CA LEU A 339 5.19 17.39 -2.62
C LEU A 339 4.47 18.31 -3.60
N LEU A 340 4.76 18.16 -4.89
CA LEU A 340 4.24 19.01 -5.96
C LEU A 340 3.17 18.26 -6.74
N ILE A 341 2.04 18.92 -6.98
CA ILE A 341 0.91 18.35 -7.73
C ILE A 341 1.16 18.59 -9.22
N THR A 342 1.31 17.52 -10.00
CA THR A 342 1.52 17.65 -11.44
C THR A 342 0.19 18.00 -12.15
N PRO A 343 0.23 18.61 -13.35
CA PRO A 343 -0.98 18.95 -14.11
C PRO A 343 -1.64 17.73 -14.77
N THR A 344 -1.17 16.52 -14.49
CA THR A 344 -1.64 15.28 -15.13
C THR A 344 -2.05 14.25 -14.08
N THR A 345 -2.80 13.25 -14.52
CA THR A 345 -3.11 12.09 -13.67
C THR A 345 -2.16 10.95 -13.96
N VAL A 346 -2.08 9.96 -13.07
CA VAL A 346 -1.40 8.69 -13.34
C VAL A 346 -1.84 8.04 -14.67
N SER A 347 -3.10 8.21 -15.06
CA SER A 347 -3.66 7.61 -16.28
C SER A 347 -3.51 8.46 -17.55
N ASP A 348 -2.91 9.65 -17.46
CA ASP A 348 -2.67 10.50 -18.63
C ASP A 348 -1.55 9.89 -19.49
N SER A 349 -1.86 9.56 -20.75
CA SER A 349 -0.90 8.98 -21.68
C SER A 349 0.24 9.93 -22.07
N LEU A 350 0.03 11.24 -21.86
CA LEU A 350 0.98 12.32 -22.09
C LEU A 350 1.57 12.87 -20.78
N ASN A 351 1.53 12.08 -19.70
CA ASN A 351 2.05 12.48 -18.40
C ASN A 351 3.50 12.97 -18.48
N THR A 352 4.32 12.36 -19.33
CA THR A 352 5.75 12.64 -19.46
C THR A 352 5.98 13.93 -20.22
N GLU A 353 5.39 14.06 -21.40
CA GLU A 353 5.51 15.22 -22.28
C GLU A 353 5.03 16.50 -21.61
N LYS A 354 3.98 16.40 -20.78
CA LYS A 354 3.42 17.54 -20.04
C LYS A 354 4.18 17.89 -18.77
N THR A 355 5.10 17.04 -18.29
CA THR A 355 5.77 17.26 -16.99
C THR A 355 7.29 17.23 -17.05
N LEU A 356 7.87 16.20 -17.65
CA LEU A 356 9.30 15.96 -17.77
C LEU A 356 9.61 15.57 -19.23
N PRO A 357 9.44 16.50 -20.20
CA PRO A 357 9.58 16.19 -21.62
C PRO A 357 10.97 15.72 -22.03
N GLN A 358 11.99 15.93 -21.20
CA GLN A 358 13.36 15.44 -21.39
C GLN A 358 13.47 13.92 -21.21
N LEU A 359 12.46 13.26 -20.62
CA LEU A 359 12.47 11.82 -20.39
C LEU A 359 11.70 11.08 -21.48
N THR A 360 12.08 9.83 -21.69
CA THR A 360 11.20 8.84 -22.32
C THR A 360 10.01 8.54 -21.40
N LYS A 361 9.00 7.84 -21.94
CA LYS A 361 7.72 7.62 -21.25
C LYS A 361 7.88 7.09 -19.81
N ILE A 362 7.27 7.78 -18.85
CA ILE A 362 7.08 7.37 -17.46
C ILE A 362 5.99 6.30 -17.44
N LYS A 363 6.40 5.05 -17.16
CA LYS A 363 5.51 3.87 -17.18
C LYS A 363 5.25 3.28 -15.80
N VAL A 364 6.11 3.56 -14.84
CA VAL A 364 6.15 2.87 -13.54
C VAL A 364 6.26 3.90 -12.42
N PHE A 365 5.54 3.64 -11.33
CA PHE A 365 5.62 4.40 -10.10
C PHE A 365 5.96 3.45 -8.94
N PRO A 366 6.89 3.82 -8.05
CA PRO A 366 7.70 5.03 -8.14
C PRO A 366 8.74 4.96 -9.26
N THR A 367 9.19 6.15 -9.68
CA THR A 367 10.44 6.32 -10.43
C THR A 367 11.26 7.38 -9.70
N THR A 368 12.52 7.11 -9.41
CA THR A 368 13.42 8.04 -8.71
C THR A 368 14.48 8.57 -9.65
N LEU A 369 14.63 9.89 -9.69
CA LEU A 369 15.71 10.59 -10.39
C LEU A 369 16.69 11.16 -9.38
N ILE A 370 17.98 11.04 -9.66
CA ILE A 370 19.04 11.62 -8.82
C ILE A 370 19.85 12.61 -9.65
N LEU A 371 19.85 13.86 -9.21
CA LEU A 371 20.64 14.94 -9.79
C LEU A 371 21.88 15.18 -8.95
N ASP A 372 23.01 15.44 -9.60
CA ASP A 372 24.22 15.89 -8.92
C ASP A 372 24.16 17.40 -8.57
N LYS A 373 25.22 17.91 -7.94
CA LYS A 373 25.33 19.33 -7.53
C LYS A 373 25.29 20.31 -8.70
N SER A 374 25.58 19.87 -9.93
CA SER A 374 25.47 20.70 -11.13
C SER A 374 24.02 20.78 -11.65
N GLY A 375 23.10 20.01 -11.06
CA GLY A 375 21.69 19.97 -11.44
C GLY A 375 21.41 19.08 -12.64
N LYS A 376 22.30 18.13 -12.96
CA LYS A 376 22.14 17.16 -14.05
C LYS A 376 21.71 15.80 -13.53
N VAL A 377 20.77 15.15 -14.22
CA VAL A 377 20.34 13.79 -13.92
C VAL A 377 21.50 12.82 -14.14
N THR A 378 21.91 12.14 -13.08
CA THR A 378 22.95 11.10 -13.11
C THR A 378 22.37 9.69 -13.06
N GLU A 379 21.12 9.55 -12.60
CA GLU A 379 20.45 8.27 -12.47
C GLU A 379 18.93 8.43 -12.59
N ILE A 380 18.31 7.45 -13.25
CA ILE A 380 16.86 7.23 -13.29
C ILE A 380 16.65 5.75 -12.98
N THR A 381 15.93 5.46 -11.92
CA THR A 381 15.69 4.09 -11.45
C THR A 381 14.24 3.86 -11.09
N THR A 382 13.76 2.65 -11.38
CA THR A 382 12.46 2.12 -10.93
C THR A 382 12.65 1.01 -9.88
N ASP A 383 13.89 0.77 -9.48
CA ASP A 383 14.28 -0.35 -8.64
C ASP A 383 14.15 0.03 -7.17
N PHE A 384 12.91 0.23 -6.72
CA PHE A 384 12.60 0.32 -5.30
C PHE A 384 11.99 -1.00 -4.82
N TYR A 385 12.59 -1.59 -3.79
CA TYR A 385 12.08 -2.79 -3.13
C TYR A 385 11.63 -2.43 -1.72
N GLY A 386 10.36 -2.67 -1.38
CA GLY A 386 9.81 -2.32 -0.07
C GLY A 386 10.30 -3.26 1.04
N PRO A 387 10.10 -2.92 2.32
CA PRO A 387 10.57 -3.74 3.45
C PRO A 387 10.01 -5.17 3.48
N GLY A 388 8.88 -5.43 2.80
CA GLY A 388 8.34 -6.78 2.61
C GLY A 388 9.25 -7.74 1.83
N THR A 389 10.27 -7.22 1.14
CA THR A 389 11.20 -8.01 0.32
C THR A 389 12.45 -8.47 1.07
N GLY A 390 12.59 -8.15 2.36
CA GLY A 390 13.71 -8.60 3.20
C GLY A 390 15.07 -8.09 2.71
N ASP A 391 15.98 -9.01 2.39
CA ASP A 391 17.36 -8.70 1.98
C ASP A 391 17.46 -7.77 0.76
N TYR A 392 16.48 -7.81 -0.15
CA TYR A 392 16.42 -6.90 -1.29
C TYR A 392 16.31 -5.44 -0.85
N TYR A 393 15.47 -5.16 0.15
CA TYR A 393 15.35 -3.82 0.73
C TYR A 393 16.65 -3.39 1.44
N THR A 394 17.26 -4.27 2.22
CA THR A 394 18.52 -3.98 2.92
C THR A 394 19.64 -3.62 1.93
N LYS A 395 19.77 -4.40 0.84
CA LYS A 395 20.74 -4.13 -0.23
C LYS A 395 20.44 -2.84 -0.98
N TYR A 396 19.15 -2.58 -1.29
CA TYR A 396 18.72 -1.32 -1.91
C TYR A 396 19.14 -0.12 -1.06
N LYS A 397 18.84 -0.12 0.25
CA LYS A 397 19.20 0.99 1.15
C LYS A 397 20.71 1.27 1.14
N ALA A 398 21.52 0.22 1.28
CA ALA A 398 22.98 0.37 1.29
C ALA A 398 23.52 0.93 -0.04
N ALA A 399 22.99 0.45 -1.17
CA ALA A 399 23.36 0.94 -2.49
C ALA A 399 22.95 2.41 -2.69
N PHE A 400 21.73 2.77 -2.28
CA PHE A 400 21.24 4.15 -2.33
C PHE A 400 22.11 5.09 -1.48
N GLU A 401 22.37 4.74 -0.22
CA GLU A 401 23.17 5.58 0.68
C GLU A 401 24.58 5.81 0.13
N LYS A 402 25.25 4.74 -0.33
CA LYS A 402 26.56 4.81 -0.97
C LYS A 402 26.55 5.74 -2.19
N LYS A 403 25.54 5.61 -3.06
CA LYS A 403 25.42 6.44 -4.27
C LYS A 403 25.31 7.93 -3.92
N ILE A 404 24.49 8.28 -2.94
CA ILE A 404 24.33 9.68 -2.53
C ILE A 404 25.62 10.22 -1.90
N GLU A 405 26.33 9.42 -1.09
CA GLU A 405 27.63 9.80 -0.54
C GLU A 405 28.68 10.07 -1.62
N GLU A 406 28.74 9.23 -2.66
CA GLU A 406 29.62 9.44 -3.81
C GLU A 406 29.32 10.75 -4.56
N LEU A 407 28.04 11.12 -4.70
CA LEU A 407 27.64 12.38 -5.32
C LEU A 407 27.91 13.59 -4.43
N LEU A 408 27.82 13.43 -3.11
CA LEU A 408 28.15 14.49 -2.15
C LEU A 408 29.66 14.75 -2.03
N ALA A 409 30.49 13.74 -2.31
CA ALA A 409 31.95 13.86 -2.26
C ALA A 409 32.55 14.58 -3.49
N LYS A 410 31.82 14.63 -4.61
CA LYS A 410 32.15 15.41 -5.80
C LYS A 410 31.77 16.87 -5.61
#